data_AF-A0A3B3T6Y3-F1
#
_entry.id   AF-A0A3B3T6Y3-F1
#
_cell.length_a   1.000
_cell.length_b   1.000
_cell.length_c   1.000
_cell.angle_alpha   90.00
_cell.angle_beta   90.00
_cell.angle_gamma   90.00
#
_symmetry.space_group_name_H-M   'P 1'
#
loop_
_entity.id
_entity.type
_entity.pdbx_description
1 polymer ?
#
loop_
_entity_poly.entity_id
_entity_poly.type
_entity_poly.pdbx_seq_one_letter_code
_entity_poly.pdbx_strand_id
1 'polypeptide(L)'
;MENEESLSVTALQANECLPKKPPVLEGSALQFPFSELHGEATVYVGRTEDAIIALSTYRLHIQFRESTVNVPLRMIEHVECRDVFQLHVTCKDGKVIRCQFSTFDQCQEWLKRLVSAVRPPSRLEELFCFAFHSWCLDVQAGEKGQRGELCGPGSHVHPRFRNEVERMGFNTERAWRVTEINRKYRLCSSYPQLLIVPAWITDNELESVAAFRSWKRFPAVVYRHRSTGAVIARCGQPEVSWWGWRNADDERLAQSIAEACCLDRSSQESLVNGSCPTKLSHTDRGQLDSPVTPSSDSEAPVLQAPKLLIMDARSYAAAVANRAKGGGCECPEYYPSCEVLFMGMANIHAIRRSFASLRLLCTQTPDPAK
;
A
#
# COMPACT_ATOMS: atom_id res chain seq x y z
N MET A 1 -24.30 29.80 -2.06
CA MET A 1 -23.70 30.56 -0.94
C MET A 1 -24.17 29.88 0.33
N GLU A 2 -23.45 28.84 0.73
CA GLU A 2 -23.64 28.21 2.04
C GLU A 2 -22.40 28.57 2.84
N ASN A 3 -22.62 29.22 3.99
CA ASN A 3 -21.59 29.71 4.88
C ASN A 3 -20.69 28.55 5.33
N GLU A 4 -19.41 28.61 4.95
CA GLU A 4 -18.35 27.94 5.71
C GLU A 4 -18.32 28.60 7.09
N GLU A 5 -18.98 27.98 8.07
CA GLU A 5 -18.72 28.28 9.47
C GLU A 5 -17.23 28.03 9.73
N SER A 6 -16.49 29.11 9.89
CA SER A 6 -15.12 29.08 10.38
C SER A 6 -15.13 28.47 11.77
N LEU A 7 -14.86 27.17 11.86
CA LEU A 7 -14.48 26.52 13.11
C LEU A 7 -13.20 27.20 13.57
N SER A 8 -13.35 28.18 14.47
CA SER A 8 -12.27 28.70 15.30
C SER A 8 -11.79 27.55 16.18
N VAL A 9 -10.90 26.72 15.63
CA VAL A 9 -10.10 25.78 16.41
C VAL A 9 -9.17 26.66 17.24
N THR A 10 -9.55 26.93 18.50
CA THR A 10 -8.61 27.44 19.49
C THR A 10 -7.40 26.52 19.42
N ALA A 11 -6.26 27.05 18.97
CA ALA A 11 -5.03 26.28 18.84
C ALA A 11 -4.56 25.95 20.25
N LEU A 12 -5.07 24.84 20.81
CA LEU A 12 -4.58 24.26 22.03
C LEU A 12 -3.11 23.93 21.80
N GLN A 13 -2.24 24.44 22.66
CA GLN A 13 -0.82 24.18 22.53
C GLN A 13 -0.55 22.68 22.76
N ALA A 14 0.39 22.10 22.03
CA ALA A 14 0.75 20.70 22.08
C ALA A 14 1.19 20.27 23.50
N ASN A 15 1.79 21.18 24.27
CA ASN A 15 2.15 20.96 25.67
C ASN A 15 0.93 20.85 26.61
N GLU A 16 -0.20 21.47 26.29
CA GLU A 16 -1.47 21.37 27.04
C GLU A 16 -2.19 20.06 26.74
N CYS A 17 -2.19 19.63 25.47
CA CYS A 17 -2.83 18.39 25.04
C CYS A 17 -1.98 17.14 25.33
N LEU A 18 -0.66 17.25 25.24
CA LEU A 18 0.30 16.15 25.31
C LEU A 18 1.50 16.53 26.20
N PRO A 19 1.28 16.72 27.51
CA PRO A 19 2.33 17.15 28.42
C PRO A 19 3.43 16.10 28.56
N LYS A 20 4.70 16.54 28.48
CA LYS A 20 5.85 15.70 28.77
C LYS A 20 6.00 15.56 30.29
N LYS A 21 6.06 14.32 30.76
CA LYS A 21 6.34 14.02 32.17
C LYS A 21 7.84 13.83 32.37
N PRO A 22 8.39 14.16 33.55
CA PRO A 22 9.79 13.85 33.85
C PRO A 22 10.01 12.32 33.82
N PRO A 23 11.18 11.86 33.34
CA PRO A 23 11.50 10.45 33.26
C PRO A 23 11.72 9.85 34.65
N VAL A 24 11.46 8.56 34.80
CA VAL A 24 11.87 7.77 35.96
C VAL A 24 13.28 7.24 35.71
N LEU A 25 14.23 7.64 36.58
CA LEU A 25 15.65 7.26 36.48
C LEU A 25 16.00 6.20 37.54
N GLU A 26 16.51 5.04 37.12
CA GLU A 26 17.03 3.99 38.02
C GLU A 26 18.47 4.30 38.46
N GLY A 27 18.70 5.50 38.98
CA GLY A 27 20.00 5.96 39.46
C GLY A 27 20.23 7.47 39.25
N SER A 28 20.89 8.12 40.21
CA SER A 28 21.10 9.57 40.23
C SER A 28 22.12 10.09 39.20
N ALA A 29 22.93 9.22 38.60
CA ALA A 29 23.99 9.58 37.65
C ALA A 29 23.72 9.10 36.20
N LEU A 30 22.46 8.76 35.87
CA LEU A 30 22.11 8.32 34.52
C LEU A 30 21.91 9.52 33.60
N GLN A 31 22.71 9.57 32.54
CA GLN A 31 22.55 10.53 31.45
C GLN A 31 21.67 9.95 30.35
N PHE A 32 21.08 10.87 29.60
CA PHE A 32 20.25 10.54 28.45
C PHE A 32 21.10 10.19 27.24
N PRO A 33 20.99 8.98 26.69
CA PRO A 33 21.88 8.56 25.62
C PRO A 33 21.45 9.02 24.21
N PHE A 34 20.39 9.84 24.08
CA PHE A 34 19.87 10.25 22.78
C PHE A 34 19.15 11.60 22.81
N SER A 35 19.02 12.23 21.66
CA SER A 35 18.21 13.43 21.47
C SER A 35 16.77 13.04 21.13
N GLU A 36 15.82 13.55 21.91
CA GLU A 36 14.39 13.34 21.67
C GLU A 36 13.91 14.05 20.39
N LEU A 37 13.00 13.42 19.67
CA LEU A 37 12.22 14.06 18.61
C LEU A 37 11.20 15.04 19.21
N HIS A 38 10.65 15.91 18.36
CA HIS A 38 9.49 16.73 18.74
C HIS A 38 8.34 15.83 19.22
N GLY A 39 7.75 16.16 20.37
CA GLY A 39 6.71 15.34 21.01
C GLY A 39 7.16 14.00 21.59
N GLU A 40 8.41 13.58 21.39
CA GLU A 40 8.97 12.42 22.08
C GLU A 40 9.30 12.80 23.53
N ALA A 41 8.99 11.91 24.47
CA ALA A 41 9.34 12.08 25.87
C ALA A 41 9.84 10.76 26.43
N THR A 42 10.97 10.78 27.12
CA THR A 42 11.49 9.60 27.79
C THR A 42 10.74 9.34 29.06
N VAL A 43 10.39 8.07 29.26
CA VAL A 43 9.56 7.62 30.36
C VAL A 43 10.42 6.91 31.41
N TYR A 44 11.37 6.08 30.97
CA TYR A 44 12.24 5.32 31.85
C TYR A 44 13.69 5.31 31.36
N VAL A 45 14.64 5.40 32.29
CA VAL A 45 16.08 5.20 32.03
C VAL A 45 16.65 4.29 33.11
N GLY A 46 17.41 3.28 32.70
CA GLY A 46 18.03 2.31 33.59
C GLY A 46 19.34 1.76 33.06
N ARG A 47 19.85 0.71 33.69
CA ARG A 47 21.10 0.04 33.31
C ARG A 47 20.89 -1.46 33.10
N THR A 48 21.57 -1.97 32.10
CA THR A 48 21.87 -3.39 31.92
C THR A 48 23.31 -3.63 32.42
N GLU A 49 23.81 -4.87 32.35
CA GLU A 49 25.21 -5.16 32.72
C GLU A 49 26.23 -4.39 31.88
N ASP A 50 25.91 -4.14 30.60
CA ASP A 50 26.81 -3.64 29.57
C ASP A 50 26.33 -2.36 28.84
N ALA A 51 25.15 -1.85 29.17
CA ALA A 51 24.53 -0.72 28.48
C ALA A 51 23.63 0.16 29.37
N ILE A 52 23.33 1.36 28.86
CA ILE A 52 22.22 2.19 29.35
C ILE A 52 21.01 1.89 28.48
N ILE A 53 19.88 1.58 29.11
CA ILE A 53 18.60 1.30 28.43
C ILE A 53 17.61 2.42 28.75
N ALA A 54 16.94 2.94 27.73
CA ALA A 54 15.98 4.02 27.87
C ALA A 54 14.75 3.77 27.01
N LEU A 55 13.57 4.02 27.57
CA LEU A 55 12.28 3.85 26.93
C LEU A 55 11.59 5.20 26.82
N SER A 56 11.28 5.63 25.60
CA SER A 56 10.47 6.83 25.34
C SER A 56 9.06 6.49 24.90
N THR A 57 8.24 7.52 24.71
CA THR A 57 6.91 7.42 24.09
C THR A 57 6.94 6.94 22.64
N TYR A 58 8.12 6.87 22.01
CA TYR A 58 8.27 6.50 20.61
C TYR A 58 9.17 5.27 20.38
N ARG A 59 10.27 5.13 21.11
CA ARG A 59 11.31 4.13 20.83
C ARG A 59 12.01 3.62 22.07
N LEU A 60 12.57 2.42 21.94
CA LEU A 60 13.56 1.84 22.84
C LEU A 60 14.95 2.25 22.35
N HIS A 61 15.73 2.84 23.23
CA HIS A 61 17.12 3.19 22.99
C HIS A 61 18.03 2.39 23.94
N ILE A 62 19.06 1.75 23.39
CA ILE A 62 20.07 1.04 24.16
C ILE A 62 21.44 1.53 23.73
N GLN A 63 22.22 2.04 24.68
CA GLN A 63 23.56 2.56 24.48
C GLN A 63 24.57 1.60 25.10
N PHE A 64 25.21 0.80 24.27
CA PHE A 64 26.38 0.02 24.63
C PHE A 64 27.64 0.89 24.60
N ARG A 65 28.78 0.34 25.01
CA ARG A 65 30.07 1.06 25.01
C ARG A 65 30.48 1.55 23.61
N GLU A 66 30.27 0.74 22.58
CA GLU A 66 30.73 1.02 21.21
C GLU A 66 29.60 1.09 20.17
N SER A 67 28.36 0.83 20.58
CA SER A 67 27.24 0.75 19.65
C SER A 67 25.93 1.25 20.26
N THR A 68 25.03 1.71 19.40
CA THR A 68 23.68 2.12 19.78
C THR A 68 22.64 1.29 19.06
N VAL A 69 21.56 1.00 19.76
CA VAL A 69 20.39 0.33 19.22
C VAL A 69 19.19 1.23 19.44
N ASN A 70 18.46 1.50 18.36
CA ASN A 70 17.29 2.35 18.36
C ASN A 70 16.15 1.66 17.63
N VAL A 71 15.07 1.37 18.37
CA VAL A 71 13.92 0.62 17.85
C VAL A 71 12.63 1.36 18.17
N PRO A 72 11.90 1.86 17.15
CA PRO A 72 10.55 2.37 17.35
C PRO A 72 9.67 1.31 18.03
N LEU A 73 8.86 1.69 19.00
CA LEU A 73 8.05 0.73 19.76
C LEU A 73 7.12 -0.09 18.88
N ARG A 74 6.64 0.48 17.77
CA ARG A 74 5.79 -0.21 16.79
C ARG A 74 6.53 -1.17 15.87
N MET A 75 7.86 -1.18 15.89
CA MET A 75 8.71 -2.19 15.25
C MET A 75 8.95 -3.41 16.15
N ILE A 76 8.77 -3.26 17.46
CA ILE A 76 8.84 -4.40 18.39
C ILE A 76 7.61 -5.26 18.17
N GLU A 77 7.83 -6.55 17.94
CA GLU A 77 6.78 -7.55 17.74
C GLU A 77 6.45 -8.26 19.06
N HIS A 78 7.48 -8.64 19.81
CA HIS A 78 7.33 -9.37 21.07
C HIS A 78 8.52 -9.11 21.99
N VAL A 79 8.29 -9.18 23.30
CA VAL A 79 9.30 -9.05 24.34
C VAL A 79 9.12 -10.19 25.34
N GLU A 80 10.20 -10.91 25.63
CA GLU A 80 10.20 -12.05 26.56
C GLU A 80 11.48 -12.12 27.38
N CYS A 81 11.41 -12.78 28.53
CA CYS A 81 12.61 -13.22 29.24
C CYS A 81 12.86 -14.69 28.89
N ARG A 82 14.02 -14.99 28.31
CA ARG A 82 14.42 -16.40 28.03
C ARG A 82 15.23 -17.02 29.15
N ASP A 83 15.95 -16.19 29.89
CA ASP A 83 16.66 -16.54 31.12
C ASP A 83 16.22 -15.56 32.21
N VAL A 84 16.45 -15.91 33.49
CA VAL A 84 16.11 -15.13 34.69
C VAL A 84 16.62 -13.68 34.58
N PHE A 85 17.74 -13.47 33.90
CA PHE A 85 18.42 -12.18 33.77
C PHE A 85 18.47 -11.64 32.33
N GLN A 86 17.86 -12.32 31.35
CA GLN A 86 18.03 -11.99 29.95
C GLN A 86 16.72 -11.66 29.24
N LEU A 87 16.60 -10.40 28.81
CA LEU A 87 15.48 -9.88 28.06
C LEU A 87 15.74 -9.98 26.55
N HIS A 88 14.79 -10.52 25.80
CA HIS A 88 14.81 -10.63 24.34
C HIS A 88 13.73 -9.74 23.74
N VAL A 89 14.14 -8.79 22.91
CA VAL A 89 13.25 -7.90 22.14
C VAL A 89 13.28 -8.33 20.69
N THR A 90 12.18 -8.91 20.22
CA THR A 90 12.04 -9.41 18.86
C THR A 90 11.32 -8.38 17.99
N CYS A 91 11.91 -8.04 16.84
CA CYS A 91 11.44 -6.99 15.95
C CYS A 91 10.80 -7.54 14.67
N LYS A 92 9.89 -6.77 14.07
CA LYS A 92 9.16 -7.12 12.83
C LYS A 92 10.06 -7.26 11.61
N ASP A 93 11.23 -6.64 11.63
CA ASP A 93 12.26 -6.75 10.58
C ASP A 93 13.18 -7.97 10.76
N GLY A 94 12.87 -8.84 11.72
CA GLY A 94 13.61 -10.08 11.97
C GLY A 94 14.78 -9.94 12.95
N LYS A 95 15.09 -8.73 13.43
CA LYS A 95 16.15 -8.54 14.44
C LYS A 95 15.71 -9.04 15.82
N VAL A 96 16.65 -9.59 16.58
CA VAL A 96 16.48 -9.94 17.99
C VAL A 96 17.56 -9.23 18.80
N ILE A 97 17.14 -8.39 19.73
CA ILE A 97 18.02 -7.65 20.62
C ILE A 97 17.99 -8.34 21.98
N ARG A 98 19.16 -8.56 22.56
CA ARG A 98 19.31 -9.23 23.86
C ARG A 98 19.93 -8.26 24.84
N CYS A 99 19.34 -8.15 26.03
CA CYS A 99 19.85 -7.31 27.12
C CYS A 99 20.00 -8.18 28.37
N GLN A 100 21.17 -8.12 29.00
CA GLN A 100 21.47 -8.83 30.23
C GLN A 100 21.36 -7.88 31.43
N PHE A 101 20.56 -8.22 32.43
CA PHE A 101 20.36 -7.41 33.64
C PHE A 101 21.10 -8.00 34.83
N SER A 102 21.56 -7.14 35.74
CA SER A 102 22.31 -7.59 36.92
C SER A 102 21.43 -8.31 37.95
N THR A 103 20.11 -8.09 37.93
CA THR A 103 19.17 -8.74 38.85
C THR A 103 17.89 -9.20 38.14
N PHE A 104 17.22 -10.19 38.73
CA PHE A 104 15.94 -10.71 38.25
C PHE A 104 14.86 -9.63 38.27
N ASP A 105 14.80 -8.86 39.37
CA ASP A 105 13.79 -7.82 39.56
C ASP A 105 13.91 -6.71 38.49
N GLN A 106 15.14 -6.32 38.14
CA GLN A 106 15.37 -5.36 37.05
C GLN A 106 14.89 -5.92 35.71
N CYS A 107 15.23 -7.17 35.40
CA CYS A 107 14.81 -7.83 34.16
C CYS A 107 13.27 -7.90 34.06
N GLN A 108 12.59 -8.32 35.12
CA GLN A 108 11.13 -8.42 35.16
C GLN A 108 10.44 -7.06 35.07
N GLU A 109 10.99 -6.04 35.72
CA GLU A 109 10.43 -4.69 35.65
C GLU A 109 10.56 -4.09 34.24
N TRP A 110 11.71 -4.28 33.58
CA TRP A 110 11.89 -3.85 32.18
C TRP A 110 11.03 -4.64 31.19
N LEU A 111 10.85 -5.95 31.41
CA LEU A 111 9.89 -6.76 30.67
C LEU A 111 8.48 -6.17 30.79
N LYS A 112 8.02 -5.89 32.01
CA LYS A 112 6.69 -5.31 32.27
C LYS A 112 6.51 -3.96 31.58
N ARG A 113 7.51 -3.06 31.67
CA ARG A 113 7.49 -1.74 31.02
C ARG A 113 7.38 -1.84 29.51
N LEU A 114 8.21 -2.69 28.89
CA LEU A 114 8.23 -2.86 27.45
C LEU A 114 6.97 -3.55 26.93
N VAL A 115 6.51 -4.62 27.59
CA VAL A 115 5.23 -5.28 27.26
C VAL A 115 4.08 -4.28 27.34
N SER A 116 4.09 -3.37 28.33
CA SER A 116 3.09 -2.30 28.41
C SER A 116 3.20 -1.29 27.27
N ALA A 117 4.43 -0.87 26.91
CA ALA A 117 4.66 0.15 25.90
C ALA A 117 4.35 -0.31 24.47
N VAL A 118 4.50 -1.62 24.18
CA VAL A 118 4.25 -2.18 22.85
C VAL A 118 2.80 -2.60 22.62
N ARG A 119 1.93 -2.51 23.65
CA ARG A 119 0.50 -2.84 23.51
C ARG A 119 -0.13 -2.09 22.34
N PRO A 120 -1.01 -2.73 21.56
CA PRO A 120 -1.76 -2.04 20.52
C PRO A 120 -2.46 -0.81 21.09
N PRO A 121 -2.36 0.36 20.43
CA PRO A 121 -3.01 1.57 20.91
C PRO A 121 -4.53 1.38 20.88
N SER A 122 -5.23 1.86 21.91
CA SER A 122 -6.69 1.72 21.99
C SER A 122 -7.42 2.73 21.11
N ARG A 123 -6.73 3.84 20.81
CA ARG A 123 -7.19 4.96 20.00
C ARG A 123 -6.12 5.38 19.02
N LEU A 124 -6.52 5.95 17.87
CA LEU A 124 -5.57 6.42 16.86
C LEU A 124 -4.65 7.53 17.41
N GLU A 125 -5.17 8.42 18.24
CA GLU A 125 -4.43 9.58 18.77
C GLU A 125 -3.25 9.17 19.68
N GLU A 126 -3.22 7.92 20.18
CA GLU A 126 -2.11 7.38 20.96
C GLU A 126 -0.89 7.04 20.09
N LEU A 127 -1.01 7.07 18.76
CA LEU A 127 0.13 6.90 17.87
C LEU A 127 1.05 8.12 17.94
N PHE A 128 2.35 7.85 18.05
CA PHE A 128 3.38 8.89 18.15
C PHE A 128 3.31 9.95 17.04
N CYS A 129 2.82 9.60 15.85
CA CYS A 129 2.68 10.54 14.74
C CYS A 129 1.83 11.78 15.09
N PHE A 130 0.80 11.64 15.94
CA PHE A 130 -0.03 12.76 16.38
C PHE A 130 0.73 13.70 17.31
N ALA A 131 1.45 13.14 18.28
CA ALA A 131 2.33 13.90 19.16
C ALA A 131 3.43 14.61 18.37
N PHE A 132 4.11 13.89 17.48
CA PHE A 132 5.14 14.45 16.62
C PHE A 132 4.61 15.63 15.79
N HIS A 133 3.48 15.45 15.10
CA HIS A 133 2.86 16.48 14.28
C HIS A 133 2.47 17.72 15.11
N SER A 134 1.77 17.53 16.23
CA SER A 134 1.32 18.62 17.09
C SER A 134 2.50 19.46 17.60
N TRP A 135 3.55 18.81 18.08
CA TRP A 135 4.73 19.49 18.59
C TRP A 135 5.55 20.17 17.50
N CYS A 136 5.61 19.62 16.29
CA CYS A 136 6.26 20.29 15.17
C CYS A 136 5.51 21.57 14.74
N LEU A 137 4.17 21.59 14.75
CA LEU A 137 3.39 22.79 14.45
C LEU A 137 3.64 23.92 15.47
N ASP A 138 3.70 23.59 16.75
CA ASP A 138 3.96 24.58 17.81
C ASP A 138 5.35 25.23 17.69
N VAL A 139 6.40 24.42 17.41
CA VAL A 139 7.74 24.96 17.18
C VAL A 139 7.78 25.86 15.94
N GLN A 140 7.03 25.50 14.89
CA GLN A 140 6.92 26.31 13.67
C GLN A 140 6.17 27.63 13.87
N ALA A 141 5.21 27.69 14.80
CA ALA A 141 4.53 28.94 15.15
C ALA A 141 5.48 29.95 15.85
N GLY A 142 6.56 29.47 16.48
CA GLY A 142 7.56 30.29 17.17
C GLY A 142 8.74 30.76 16.29
N GLU A 143 9.10 30.02 15.25
CA GLU A 143 10.25 30.32 14.37
C GLU A 143 9.80 30.57 12.92
N LYS A 144 9.87 31.82 12.44
CA LYS A 144 9.72 32.15 11.00
C LYS A 144 10.93 31.63 10.21
N GLY A 145 10.99 30.32 9.95
CA GLY A 145 12.11 29.67 9.26
C GLY A 145 11.66 28.46 8.42
N GLN A 146 12.43 28.14 7.38
CA GLN A 146 12.17 27.22 6.24
C GLN A 146 11.85 25.74 6.55
N ARG A 147 11.30 25.38 7.72
CA ARG A 147 10.98 23.99 8.11
C ARG A 147 9.49 23.63 8.09
N GLY A 148 8.62 24.53 7.62
CA GLY A 148 7.16 24.32 7.49
C GLY A 148 6.75 23.20 6.52
N GLU A 149 7.67 22.68 5.70
CA GLU A 149 7.38 21.65 4.70
C GLU A 149 7.25 20.23 5.26
N LEU A 150 7.71 19.97 6.49
CA LEU A 150 7.73 18.60 7.05
C LEU A 150 6.38 18.12 7.59
N CYS A 151 5.49 19.03 7.98
CA CYS A 151 4.25 18.71 8.69
C CYS A 151 2.97 19.14 7.96
N GLY A 152 3.07 20.01 6.96
CA GLY A 152 1.97 20.24 6.02
C GLY A 152 1.90 19.11 4.99
N PRO A 153 0.70 18.72 4.51
CA PRO A 153 0.63 18.06 3.22
C PRO A 153 1.30 19.01 2.22
N GLY A 154 2.45 18.61 1.66
CA GLY A 154 3.16 19.48 0.73
C GLY A 154 2.23 19.94 -0.40
N SER A 155 2.51 21.09 -1.01
CA SER A 155 1.67 21.67 -2.07
C SER A 155 1.36 20.70 -3.23
N HIS A 156 2.16 19.64 -3.39
CA HIS A 156 1.99 18.55 -4.33
C HIS A 156 0.87 17.55 -3.97
N VAL A 157 0.37 17.50 -2.72
CA VAL A 157 -0.61 16.49 -2.25
C VAL A 157 -2.00 16.74 -2.81
N HIS A 158 -2.46 17.99 -2.87
CA HIS A 158 -3.77 18.36 -3.41
C HIS A 158 -3.89 18.23 -4.94
N PRO A 159 -2.91 18.66 -5.76
CA PRO A 159 -2.94 18.44 -7.21
C PRO A 159 -2.42 17.04 -7.61
N ARG A 160 -1.94 16.20 -6.67
CA ARG A 160 -1.27 14.92 -6.99
C ARG A 160 -2.05 14.05 -7.95
N PHE A 161 -3.35 13.90 -7.73
CA PHE A 161 -4.17 13.04 -8.57
C PHE A 161 -4.23 13.54 -10.02
N ARG A 162 -4.57 14.82 -10.22
CA ARG A 162 -4.64 15.43 -11.56
C ARG A 162 -3.28 15.43 -12.25
N ASN A 163 -2.22 15.78 -11.53
CA ASN A 163 -0.85 15.73 -12.05
C ASN A 163 -0.46 14.32 -12.49
N GLU A 164 -0.88 13.27 -11.77
CA GLU A 164 -0.62 11.88 -12.18
C GLU A 164 -1.45 11.48 -13.40
N VAL A 165 -2.70 11.94 -13.53
CA VAL A 165 -3.52 11.73 -14.75
C VAL A 165 -2.84 12.37 -15.97
N GLU A 166 -2.39 13.62 -15.84
CA GLU A 166 -1.65 14.33 -16.88
C GLU A 166 -0.31 13.68 -17.19
N ARG A 167 0.47 13.30 -16.16
CA ARG A 167 1.77 12.61 -16.32
C ARG A 167 1.63 11.29 -17.08
N MET A 168 0.54 10.56 -16.86
CA MET A 168 0.23 9.31 -17.57
C MET A 168 -0.40 9.53 -18.95
N GLY A 169 -0.79 10.77 -19.27
CA GLY A 169 -1.31 11.15 -20.58
C GLY A 169 -2.68 10.55 -20.90
N PHE A 170 -3.58 10.46 -19.93
CA PHE A 170 -4.96 10.05 -20.18
C PHE A 170 -5.70 11.09 -21.00
N ASN A 171 -6.38 10.69 -22.09
CA ASN A 171 -7.33 11.57 -22.78
C ASN A 171 -8.63 11.66 -21.97
N THR A 172 -8.72 12.67 -21.10
CA THR A 172 -9.90 12.92 -20.26
C THR A 172 -11.05 13.64 -20.97
N GLU A 173 -10.88 14.02 -22.23
CA GLU A 173 -11.91 14.68 -23.02
C GLU A 173 -12.82 13.68 -23.73
N ARG A 174 -12.30 12.48 -24.04
CA ARG A 174 -13.01 11.51 -24.90
C ARG A 174 -13.01 10.08 -24.39
N ALA A 175 -11.87 9.58 -23.92
CA ALA A 175 -11.73 8.15 -23.60
C ALA A 175 -11.97 7.86 -22.12
N TRP A 176 -11.48 8.74 -21.24
CA TRP A 176 -11.54 8.55 -19.80
C TRP A 176 -12.24 9.71 -19.11
N ARG A 177 -12.77 9.47 -17.92
CA ARG A 177 -13.20 10.52 -17.00
C ARG A 177 -12.68 10.22 -15.60
N VAL A 178 -12.50 11.30 -14.84
CA VAL A 178 -12.28 11.22 -13.40
C VAL A 178 -13.64 11.26 -12.72
N THR A 179 -14.03 10.19 -12.05
CA THR A 179 -15.27 10.17 -11.25
C THR A 179 -15.02 10.68 -9.83
N GLU A 180 -15.98 11.45 -9.31
CA GLU A 180 -16.03 11.90 -7.91
C GLU A 180 -17.02 11.08 -7.06
N ILE A 181 -17.58 9.99 -7.60
CA ILE A 181 -18.60 9.16 -6.92
C ILE A 181 -18.14 8.69 -5.53
N ASN A 182 -16.83 8.49 -5.36
CA ASN A 182 -16.24 8.07 -4.09
C ASN A 182 -15.59 9.20 -3.27
N ARG A 183 -15.87 10.49 -3.58
CA ARG A 183 -15.25 11.66 -2.92
C ARG A 183 -15.37 11.66 -1.41
N LYS A 184 -16.47 11.12 -0.88
CA LYS A 184 -16.75 10.97 0.56
C LYS A 184 -16.55 9.53 1.08
N TYR A 185 -15.87 8.67 0.32
CA TYR A 185 -15.60 7.26 0.67
C TYR A 185 -16.85 6.40 0.92
N ARG A 186 -18.02 6.83 0.39
CA ARG A 186 -19.31 6.17 0.64
C ARG A 186 -19.52 4.92 -0.20
N LEU A 187 -19.10 4.94 -1.47
CA LEU A 187 -19.26 3.79 -2.36
C LEU A 187 -18.28 2.67 -2.00
N CYS A 188 -17.00 3.02 -1.84
CA CYS A 188 -15.97 2.10 -1.39
C CYS A 188 -15.01 2.81 -0.42
N SER A 189 -15.12 2.46 0.85
CA SER A 189 -14.34 3.08 1.94
C SER A 189 -12.83 2.85 1.85
N SER A 190 -12.39 1.91 1.01
CA SER A 190 -10.99 1.55 0.82
C SER A 190 -10.41 1.95 -0.53
N TYR A 191 -11.19 2.62 -1.38
CA TYR A 191 -10.72 3.26 -2.61
C TYR A 191 -10.41 4.74 -2.36
N PRO A 192 -9.57 5.36 -3.21
CA PRO A 192 -9.35 6.80 -3.17
C PRO A 192 -10.63 7.59 -3.49
N GLN A 193 -10.59 8.90 -3.22
CA GLN A 193 -11.70 9.83 -3.49
C GLN A 193 -12.03 9.96 -4.97
N LEU A 194 -10.99 9.96 -5.81
CA LEU A 194 -11.06 10.13 -7.25
C LEU A 194 -10.58 8.85 -7.94
N LEU A 195 -11.27 8.43 -8.99
CA LEU A 195 -11.01 7.19 -9.73
C LEU A 195 -11.11 7.48 -11.24
N ILE A 196 -10.38 6.72 -12.06
CA ILE A 196 -10.38 6.85 -13.52
C ILE A 196 -11.19 5.69 -14.11
N VAL A 197 -12.18 6.04 -14.94
CA VAL A 197 -13.09 5.10 -15.62
C VAL A 197 -13.35 5.56 -17.06
N PRO A 198 -13.88 4.70 -17.97
CA PRO A 198 -14.25 5.13 -19.31
C PRO A 198 -15.26 6.30 -19.30
N ALA A 199 -15.11 7.24 -20.23
CA ALA A 199 -15.86 8.49 -20.21
C ALA A 199 -17.39 8.31 -20.28
N TRP A 200 -17.88 7.23 -20.90
CA TRP A 200 -19.30 6.92 -21.09
C TRP A 200 -19.89 5.96 -20.05
N ILE A 201 -19.09 5.47 -19.09
CA ILE A 201 -19.62 4.70 -17.97
C ILE A 201 -20.18 5.67 -16.95
N THR A 202 -21.45 5.53 -16.58
CA THR A 202 -22.13 6.41 -15.64
C THR A 202 -21.87 6.04 -14.17
N ASP A 203 -22.11 6.97 -13.26
CA ASP A 203 -21.96 6.71 -11.83
C ASP A 203 -22.98 5.68 -11.31
N ASN A 204 -24.20 5.64 -11.85
CA ASN A 204 -25.20 4.61 -11.52
C ASN A 204 -24.73 3.19 -11.91
N GLU A 205 -24.09 3.05 -13.07
CA GLU A 205 -23.49 1.77 -13.47
C GLU A 205 -22.36 1.40 -12.51
N LEU A 206 -21.52 2.35 -12.10
CA LEU A 206 -20.48 2.08 -11.09
C LEU A 206 -21.05 1.62 -9.76
N GLU A 207 -22.22 2.11 -9.33
CA GLU A 207 -22.89 1.62 -8.11
C GLU A 207 -23.32 0.15 -8.25
N SER A 208 -23.89 -0.21 -9.40
CA SER A 208 -24.26 -1.60 -9.73
C SER A 208 -23.04 -2.51 -9.76
N VAL A 209 -21.97 -2.10 -10.44
CA VAL A 209 -20.71 -2.84 -10.51
C VAL A 209 -20.07 -2.99 -9.13
N ALA A 210 -20.01 -1.90 -8.37
CA ALA A 210 -19.50 -1.92 -7.01
C ALA A 210 -20.31 -2.91 -6.18
N ALA A 211 -21.63 -2.97 -6.34
CA ALA A 211 -22.47 -3.91 -5.61
C ALA A 211 -22.06 -5.38 -5.82
N PHE A 212 -21.63 -5.73 -7.04
CA PHE A 212 -21.19 -7.07 -7.46
C PHE A 212 -19.73 -7.39 -7.12
N ARG A 213 -18.90 -6.39 -6.85
CA ARG A 213 -17.47 -6.56 -6.57
C ARG A 213 -17.19 -6.61 -5.08
N SER A 214 -16.36 -7.55 -4.65
CA SER A 214 -16.05 -7.73 -3.23
C SER A 214 -15.49 -6.46 -2.60
N TRP A 215 -16.04 -6.07 -1.45
CA TRP A 215 -15.75 -4.80 -0.76
C TRP A 215 -16.01 -3.54 -1.60
N LYS A 216 -16.89 -3.64 -2.59
CA LYS A 216 -17.25 -2.55 -3.50
C LYS A 216 -16.07 -2.03 -4.34
N ARG A 217 -15.02 -2.85 -4.48
CA ARG A 217 -13.79 -2.51 -5.22
C ARG A 217 -13.96 -2.83 -6.70
N PHE A 218 -14.68 -1.97 -7.41
CA PHE A 218 -14.90 -2.10 -8.85
C PHE A 218 -13.62 -1.91 -9.69
N PRO A 219 -13.56 -2.39 -10.95
CA PRO A 219 -12.45 -2.11 -11.86
C PRO A 219 -12.18 -0.61 -12.04
N ALA A 220 -11.04 -0.16 -11.52
CA ALA A 220 -10.59 1.22 -11.66
C ALA A 220 -9.20 1.26 -12.29
N VAL A 221 -9.00 2.13 -13.26
CA VAL A 221 -7.71 2.28 -13.95
C VAL A 221 -6.72 3.03 -13.05
N VAL A 222 -5.51 2.49 -12.95
CA VAL A 222 -4.43 3.03 -12.09
C VAL A 222 -3.15 3.37 -12.83
N TYR A 223 -3.02 2.90 -14.07
CA TYR A 223 -1.87 3.19 -14.91
C TYR A 223 -2.27 3.18 -16.39
N ARG A 224 -1.61 4.03 -17.17
CA ARG A 224 -1.66 4.04 -18.63
C ARG A 224 -0.26 4.12 -19.19
N HIS A 225 0.04 3.26 -20.16
CA HIS A 225 1.27 3.30 -20.92
C HIS A 225 1.18 4.37 -22.01
N ARG A 226 2.09 5.35 -21.96
CA ARG A 226 1.98 6.57 -22.79
C ARG A 226 1.97 6.29 -24.30
N SER A 227 2.81 5.38 -24.79
CA SER A 227 2.96 5.14 -26.22
C SER A 227 1.95 4.16 -26.81
N THR A 228 1.45 3.20 -26.03
CA THR A 228 0.52 2.18 -26.54
C THR A 228 -0.94 2.44 -26.16
N GLY A 229 -1.19 3.30 -25.16
CA GLY A 229 -2.51 3.50 -24.58
C GLY A 229 -2.99 2.33 -23.70
N ALA A 230 -2.20 1.26 -23.56
CA ALA A 230 -2.55 0.12 -22.73
C ALA A 230 -2.66 0.55 -21.25
N VAL A 231 -3.65 0.00 -20.54
CA VAL A 231 -3.92 0.35 -19.15
C VAL A 231 -3.74 -0.82 -18.20
N ILE A 232 -3.53 -0.51 -16.93
CA ILE A 232 -3.68 -1.45 -15.83
C ILE A 232 -4.84 -0.98 -14.98
N ALA A 233 -5.83 -1.86 -14.80
CA ALA A 233 -6.93 -1.68 -13.86
C ALA A 233 -6.78 -2.65 -12.68
N ARG A 234 -7.35 -2.27 -11.52
CA ARG A 234 -7.40 -3.12 -10.33
C ARG A 234 -8.83 -3.18 -9.78
N CYS A 235 -9.18 -4.31 -9.17
CA CYS A 235 -10.49 -4.56 -8.57
C CYS A 235 -10.40 -5.59 -7.42
N GLY A 236 -11.51 -5.76 -6.71
CA GLY A 236 -11.79 -6.97 -5.93
C GLY A 236 -12.36 -8.07 -6.82
N GLN A 237 -12.35 -9.31 -6.32
CA GLN A 237 -12.99 -10.43 -7.01
C GLN A 237 -14.49 -10.18 -7.22
N PRO A 238 -15.10 -10.69 -8.31
CA PRO A 238 -16.54 -10.65 -8.50
C PRO A 238 -17.26 -11.60 -7.51
N GLU A 239 -18.45 -11.23 -7.06
CA GLU A 239 -19.29 -12.03 -6.16
C GLU A 239 -20.22 -12.97 -6.94
N VAL A 240 -19.62 -13.76 -7.84
CA VAL A 240 -20.30 -14.75 -8.68
C VAL A 240 -21.00 -15.81 -7.81
N SER A 241 -20.40 -16.15 -6.67
CA SER A 241 -20.86 -17.21 -5.77
C SER A 241 -21.00 -18.57 -6.47
N TRP A 242 -21.54 -19.56 -5.76
CA TRP A 242 -21.82 -20.88 -6.29
C TRP A 242 -23.02 -20.88 -7.27
N TRP A 243 -23.91 -19.88 -7.15
CA TRP A 243 -25.08 -19.70 -8.01
C TRP A 243 -24.75 -19.20 -9.41
N GLY A 244 -23.53 -18.68 -9.65
CA GLY A 244 -23.17 -18.15 -10.97
C GLY A 244 -23.80 -16.78 -11.27
N TRP A 245 -23.92 -15.93 -10.24
CA TRP A 245 -24.41 -14.56 -10.41
C TRP A 245 -23.58 -13.78 -11.41
N ARG A 246 -24.26 -12.90 -12.14
CA ARG A 246 -23.71 -12.06 -13.19
C ARG A 246 -24.16 -10.63 -12.99
N ASN A 247 -23.39 -9.70 -13.53
CA ASN A 247 -23.74 -8.29 -13.54
C ASN A 247 -23.41 -7.70 -14.91
N ALA A 248 -24.45 -7.29 -15.64
CA ALA A 248 -24.31 -6.78 -17.00
C ALA A 248 -23.49 -5.47 -17.05
N ASP A 249 -23.56 -4.64 -16.00
CA ASP A 249 -22.77 -3.40 -15.92
C ASP A 249 -21.27 -3.70 -15.68
N ASP A 250 -20.93 -4.79 -14.98
CA ASP A 250 -19.54 -5.23 -14.76
C ASP A 250 -18.95 -5.79 -16.07
N GLU A 251 -19.73 -6.62 -16.77
CA GLU A 251 -19.42 -7.12 -18.11
C GLU A 251 -19.21 -5.94 -19.09
N ARG A 252 -20.12 -4.95 -19.08
CA ARG A 252 -20.03 -3.71 -19.88
C ARG A 252 -18.82 -2.85 -19.51
N LEU A 253 -18.51 -2.71 -18.21
CA LEU A 253 -17.37 -1.93 -17.75
C LEU A 253 -16.06 -2.54 -18.24
N ALA A 254 -15.90 -3.86 -18.15
CA ALA A 254 -14.73 -4.54 -18.69
C ALA A 254 -14.58 -4.26 -20.18
N GLN A 255 -15.63 -4.44 -20.98
CA GLN A 255 -15.61 -4.10 -22.40
C GLN A 255 -15.26 -2.62 -22.66
N SER A 256 -15.86 -1.71 -21.89
CA SER A 256 -15.65 -0.26 -22.04
C SER A 256 -14.20 0.16 -21.73
N ILE A 257 -13.52 -0.53 -20.80
CA ILE A 257 -12.10 -0.29 -20.55
C ILE A 257 -11.26 -0.65 -21.79
N ALA A 258 -11.58 -1.76 -22.47
CA ALA A 258 -10.90 -2.17 -23.69
C ALA A 258 -11.10 -1.15 -24.83
N GLU A 259 -12.34 -0.70 -25.01
CA GLU A 259 -12.74 0.30 -25.99
C GLU A 259 -12.06 1.67 -25.72
N ALA A 260 -12.01 2.09 -24.46
CA ALA A 260 -11.32 3.33 -24.07
C ALA A 260 -9.82 3.29 -24.37
N CYS A 261 -9.15 2.14 -24.20
CA CYS A 261 -7.74 1.98 -24.61
C CYS A 261 -7.55 2.22 -26.11
N CYS A 262 -8.44 1.67 -26.95
CA CYS A 262 -8.39 1.86 -28.40
C CYS A 262 -8.62 3.31 -28.82
N LEU A 263 -9.63 3.97 -28.24
CA LEU A 263 -9.91 5.38 -28.53
C LEU A 263 -8.76 6.30 -28.10
N ASP A 264 -8.21 6.08 -26.92
CA ASP A 264 -7.12 6.90 -26.38
C ASP A 264 -5.81 6.71 -27.16
N ARG A 265 -5.58 5.52 -27.75
CA ARG A 265 -4.44 5.28 -28.65
C ARG A 265 -4.49 6.17 -29.91
N SER A 266 -5.65 6.25 -30.55
CA SER A 266 -5.84 7.02 -31.81
C SER A 266 -5.59 8.53 -31.65
N SER A 267 -5.67 9.04 -30.42
CA SER A 267 -5.48 10.47 -30.11
C SER A 267 -4.01 10.90 -30.10
N GLN A 268 -3.06 9.97 -30.02
CA GLN A 268 -1.62 10.24 -29.93
C GLN A 268 -0.87 9.98 -31.25
N GLU A 269 -1.46 9.26 -32.21
CA GLU A 269 -0.85 9.02 -33.53
C GLU A 269 -0.71 10.32 -34.37
N SER A 270 -1.41 11.40 -34.02
CA SER A 270 -1.25 12.71 -34.65
C SER A 270 -0.01 13.50 -34.19
N LEU A 271 0.76 13.01 -33.20
CA LEU A 271 1.86 13.78 -32.57
C LEU A 271 3.25 13.13 -32.65
N VAL A 272 3.44 12.00 -33.36
CA VAL A 272 4.77 11.37 -33.47
C VAL A 272 5.10 10.97 -34.90
N ASN A 273 5.61 11.93 -35.69
CA ASN A 273 6.53 11.63 -36.79
C ASN A 273 7.90 11.31 -36.16
N GLY A 274 8.15 10.03 -35.86
CA GLY A 274 9.39 9.61 -35.17
C GLY A 274 9.45 8.15 -34.75
N SER A 275 9.26 7.23 -35.71
CA SER A 275 9.80 5.85 -35.81
C SER A 275 9.98 4.96 -34.56
N CYS A 276 9.39 3.75 -34.64
CA CYS A 276 10.13 2.48 -34.49
C CYS A 276 9.39 1.35 -35.26
N PRO A 277 9.98 0.69 -36.28
CA PRO A 277 9.34 -0.41 -36.97
C PRO A 277 9.69 -1.74 -36.30
N THR A 278 8.75 -2.38 -35.62
CA THR A 278 8.85 -3.79 -35.24
C THR A 278 8.66 -4.67 -36.47
N LYS A 279 9.74 -4.92 -37.22
CA LYS A 279 9.85 -6.15 -38.03
C LYS A 279 10.47 -7.24 -37.16
N LEU A 280 9.65 -8.17 -36.68
CA LEU A 280 10.14 -9.48 -36.27
C LEU A 280 10.07 -10.41 -37.49
N SER A 281 11.23 -10.68 -38.08
CA SER A 281 11.43 -11.68 -39.10
C SER A 281 11.46 -13.07 -38.46
N HIS A 282 10.50 -13.93 -38.79
CA HIS A 282 10.73 -15.37 -38.76
C HIS A 282 11.02 -15.85 -40.18
N THR A 283 12.27 -16.28 -40.36
CA THR A 283 12.72 -17.11 -41.46
C THR A 283 12.04 -18.47 -41.39
N ASP A 284 11.36 -18.89 -42.46
CA ASP A 284 11.43 -20.28 -42.86
C ASP A 284 11.28 -20.47 -44.38
N ARG A 285 12.01 -21.46 -44.89
CA ARG A 285 12.22 -21.80 -46.30
C ARG A 285 11.10 -22.71 -46.81
N GLY A 286 10.61 -22.47 -48.02
CA GLY A 286 9.77 -23.44 -48.74
C GLY A 286 9.25 -22.89 -50.06
N GLN A 287 9.92 -23.27 -51.15
CA GLN A 287 9.66 -22.90 -52.54
C GLN A 287 8.59 -23.83 -53.13
N LEU A 288 7.50 -23.29 -53.72
CA LEU A 288 6.77 -23.95 -54.80
C LEU A 288 5.96 -22.92 -55.62
N ASP A 289 6.24 -22.84 -56.92
CA ASP A 289 5.59 -22.02 -57.94
C ASP A 289 4.17 -22.52 -58.27
N SER A 290 3.21 -21.60 -58.45
CA SER A 290 2.10 -21.68 -59.45
C SER A 290 1.18 -20.44 -59.41
N PRO A 291 0.42 -20.14 -60.51
CA PRO A 291 0.30 -18.79 -61.04
C PRO A 291 -0.95 -17.99 -60.61
N VAL A 292 -0.84 -16.69 -60.86
CA VAL A 292 -1.74 -15.57 -60.58
C VAL A 292 -3.13 -15.73 -61.22
N THR A 293 -4.18 -15.66 -60.39
CA THR A 293 -5.54 -15.24 -60.78
C THR A 293 -5.94 -14.01 -59.95
N PRO A 294 -6.49 -12.94 -60.55
CA PRO A 294 -6.91 -11.77 -59.80
C PRO A 294 -8.37 -11.94 -59.38
N SER A 295 -8.62 -12.44 -58.16
CA SER A 295 -9.93 -12.30 -57.51
C SER A 295 -9.88 -11.11 -56.57
N SER A 296 -10.57 -10.05 -57.00
CA SER A 296 -10.92 -8.89 -56.22
C SER A 296 -11.85 -9.27 -55.07
N ASP A 297 -11.29 -9.39 -53.86
CA ASP A 297 -12.02 -9.24 -52.59
C ASP A 297 -11.02 -8.67 -51.58
N SER A 298 -10.92 -7.34 -51.54
CA SER A 298 -10.26 -6.65 -50.44
C SER A 298 -11.21 -6.66 -49.24
N GLU A 299 -11.27 -7.78 -48.53
CA GLU A 299 -11.78 -7.77 -47.16
C GLU A 299 -10.86 -6.86 -46.34
N ALA A 300 -11.41 -5.73 -45.88
CA ALA A 300 -10.75 -4.91 -44.88
C ALA A 300 -10.35 -5.80 -43.70
N PRO A 301 -9.13 -5.67 -43.15
CA PRO A 301 -8.74 -6.49 -42.01
C PRO A 301 -9.76 -6.27 -40.91
N VAL A 302 -10.48 -7.32 -40.53
CA VAL A 302 -11.35 -7.33 -39.37
C VAL A 302 -10.44 -7.00 -38.19
N LEU A 303 -10.43 -5.73 -37.78
CA LEU A 303 -9.73 -5.27 -36.60
C LEU A 303 -10.29 -6.08 -35.43
N GLN A 304 -9.53 -7.08 -34.98
CA GLN A 304 -9.89 -7.85 -33.80
C GLN A 304 -10.13 -6.86 -32.66
N ALA A 305 -11.33 -6.93 -32.06
CA ALA A 305 -11.66 -6.11 -30.92
C ALA A 305 -10.56 -6.25 -29.85
N PRO A 306 -10.13 -5.15 -29.20
CA PRO A 306 -9.10 -5.19 -28.19
C PRO A 306 -9.51 -6.17 -27.08
N LYS A 307 -8.64 -7.15 -26.79
CA LYS A 307 -8.85 -8.07 -25.68
C LYS A 307 -8.22 -7.51 -24.41
N LEU A 308 -8.90 -7.67 -23.27
CA LEU A 308 -8.34 -7.44 -21.95
C LEU A 308 -7.82 -8.74 -21.33
N LEU A 309 -6.69 -8.65 -20.65
CA LEU A 309 -6.19 -9.75 -19.84
C LEU A 309 -6.57 -9.52 -18.38
N ILE A 310 -7.41 -10.39 -17.83
CA ILE A 310 -7.75 -10.45 -16.42
C ILE A 310 -6.74 -11.38 -15.73
N MET A 311 -5.83 -10.80 -14.97
CA MET A 311 -4.82 -11.54 -14.22
C MET A 311 -5.29 -11.74 -12.78
N ASP A 312 -5.85 -12.92 -12.47
CA ASP A 312 -6.14 -13.30 -11.09
C ASP A 312 -4.83 -13.71 -10.41
N ALA A 313 -4.45 -12.93 -9.40
CA ALA A 313 -3.29 -13.17 -8.56
C ALA A 313 -3.24 -14.58 -7.95
N ARG A 314 -4.40 -15.19 -7.72
CA ARG A 314 -4.51 -16.48 -7.02
C ARG A 314 -4.19 -17.65 -7.93
N SER A 315 -4.07 -18.83 -7.33
CA SER A 315 -4.22 -20.08 -8.08
C SER A 315 -5.69 -20.29 -8.45
N TYR A 316 -5.94 -21.02 -9.53
CA TYR A 316 -7.28 -21.44 -9.93
C TYR A 316 -8.04 -22.13 -8.78
N ALA A 317 -7.37 -23.07 -8.09
CA ALA A 317 -7.97 -23.77 -6.94
C ALA A 317 -8.39 -22.81 -5.82
N ALA A 318 -7.59 -21.78 -5.53
CA ALA A 318 -7.95 -20.77 -4.53
C ALA A 318 -9.10 -19.88 -5.01
N ALA A 319 -9.20 -19.56 -6.31
CA ALA A 319 -10.34 -18.83 -6.88
C ALA A 319 -11.64 -19.64 -6.78
N VAL A 320 -11.60 -20.94 -7.11
CA VAL A 320 -12.72 -21.87 -6.96
C VAL A 320 -13.14 -21.99 -5.49
N ALA A 321 -12.19 -22.10 -4.56
CA ALA A 321 -12.51 -22.14 -3.13
C ALA A 321 -13.16 -20.84 -2.63
N ASN A 322 -12.82 -19.68 -3.21
CA ASN A 322 -13.50 -18.42 -2.91
C ASN A 322 -14.90 -18.34 -3.51
N ARG A 323 -15.13 -18.97 -4.67
CA ARG A 323 -16.46 -19.08 -5.28
C ARG A 323 -17.45 -19.75 -4.34
N ALA A 324 -17.03 -20.82 -3.66
CA ALA A 324 -17.84 -21.49 -2.64
C ALA A 324 -18.18 -20.59 -1.42
N LYS A 325 -17.44 -19.49 -1.22
CA LYS A 325 -17.65 -18.52 -0.13
C LYS A 325 -18.36 -17.23 -0.59
N GLY A 326 -18.96 -17.23 -1.78
CA GLY A 326 -19.65 -16.07 -2.34
C GLY A 326 -18.80 -15.18 -3.24
N GLY A 327 -17.49 -15.41 -3.32
CA GLY A 327 -16.61 -14.72 -4.28
C GLY A 327 -16.63 -15.39 -5.66
N GLY A 328 -15.50 -15.36 -6.37
CA GLY A 328 -15.37 -16.03 -7.66
C GLY A 328 -14.25 -15.46 -8.52
N CYS A 329 -14.34 -15.76 -9.80
CA CYS A 329 -13.53 -15.19 -10.88
C CYS A 329 -14.44 -15.03 -12.11
N GLU A 330 -14.01 -14.17 -13.03
CA GLU A 330 -14.66 -13.94 -14.31
C GLU A 330 -14.69 -15.22 -15.16
N CYS A 331 -15.72 -15.35 -15.99
CA CYS A 331 -15.97 -16.52 -16.85
C CYS A 331 -15.86 -16.06 -18.31
N PRO A 332 -14.92 -16.58 -19.13
CA PRO A 332 -14.71 -16.11 -20.50
C PRO A 332 -15.97 -16.06 -21.38
N GLU A 333 -16.95 -16.94 -21.13
CA GLU A 333 -18.24 -16.96 -21.81
C GLU A 333 -19.10 -15.71 -21.56
N TYR A 334 -18.94 -15.07 -20.39
CA TYR A 334 -19.67 -13.84 -20.02
C TYR A 334 -18.81 -12.58 -20.23
N TYR A 335 -17.50 -12.74 -20.36
CA TYR A 335 -16.55 -11.67 -20.64
C TYR A 335 -15.83 -11.97 -21.97
N PRO A 336 -16.53 -11.93 -23.12
CA PRO A 336 -16.02 -12.43 -24.40
C PRO A 336 -14.83 -11.63 -24.95
N SER A 337 -14.64 -10.39 -24.49
CA SER A 337 -13.48 -9.56 -24.80
C SER A 337 -12.33 -9.72 -23.79
N CYS A 338 -12.41 -10.68 -22.88
CA CYS A 338 -11.43 -10.90 -21.83
C CYS A 338 -10.83 -12.30 -21.87
N GLU A 339 -9.54 -12.39 -21.54
CA GLU A 339 -8.86 -13.65 -21.24
C GLU A 339 -8.51 -13.68 -19.75
N VAL A 340 -8.69 -14.83 -19.11
CA VAL A 340 -8.44 -14.98 -17.66
C VAL A 340 -7.21 -15.83 -17.43
N LEU A 341 -6.24 -15.29 -16.68
CA LEU A 341 -4.99 -15.95 -16.33
C LEU A 341 -4.84 -16.03 -14.80
N PHE A 342 -4.45 -17.21 -14.29
CA PHE A 342 -4.19 -17.42 -12.86
C PHE A 342 -2.68 -17.43 -12.58
N MET A 343 -2.22 -16.55 -11.68
CA MET A 343 -0.80 -16.36 -11.38
C MET A 343 -0.25 -17.34 -10.34
N GLY A 344 -1.12 -18.02 -9.57
CA GLY A 344 -0.68 -18.99 -8.58
C GLY A 344 0.03 -18.38 -7.36
N MET A 345 -0.16 -17.10 -7.07
CA MET A 345 0.52 -16.46 -5.94
C MET A 345 0.00 -16.98 -4.60
N ALA A 346 0.93 -17.16 -3.67
CA ALA A 346 0.63 -17.60 -2.32
C ALA A 346 -0.12 -16.52 -1.53
N ASN A 347 -1.05 -16.95 -0.67
CA ASN A 347 -1.79 -16.02 0.18
C ASN A 347 -0.95 -15.46 1.33
N ILE A 348 -1.48 -14.45 2.04
CA ILE A 348 -0.78 -13.78 3.15
C ILE A 348 -0.33 -14.73 4.28
N HIS A 349 -1.03 -15.85 4.50
CA HIS A 349 -0.65 -16.82 5.53
C HIS A 349 0.58 -17.63 5.12
N ALA A 350 0.68 -17.99 3.84
CA ALA A 350 1.85 -18.64 3.28
C ALA A 350 3.06 -17.70 3.29
N ILE A 351 2.89 -16.43 2.90
CA ILE A 351 3.96 -15.43 2.97
C ILE A 351 4.43 -15.20 4.42
N ARG A 352 3.50 -15.12 5.39
CA ARG A 352 3.85 -15.02 6.81
C ARG A 352 4.66 -16.21 7.31
N ARG A 353 4.28 -17.44 6.94
CA ARG A 353 5.06 -18.65 7.28
C ARG A 353 6.43 -18.68 6.61
N SER A 354 6.52 -18.22 5.36
CA SER A 354 7.79 -18.09 4.64
C SER A 354 8.73 -17.14 5.37
N PHE A 355 8.23 -15.97 5.79
CA PHE A 355 9.02 -15.00 6.55
C PHE A 355 9.44 -15.54 7.94
N ALA A 356 8.56 -16.26 8.64
CA ALA A 356 8.90 -16.90 9.91
C ALA A 356 10.02 -17.95 9.74
N SER A 357 9.98 -18.71 8.64
CA SER A 357 11.01 -19.72 8.32
C SER A 357 12.36 -19.06 8.03
N LEU A 358 12.37 -17.96 7.28
CA LEU A 358 13.57 -17.16 7.03
C LEU A 358 14.19 -16.64 8.34
N ARG A 359 13.35 -16.11 9.25
CA ARG A 359 13.81 -15.62 10.55
C ARG A 359 14.44 -16.72 11.39
N LEU A 360 13.81 -17.90 11.44
CA LEU A 360 14.37 -19.03 12.16
C LEU A 360 15.77 -19.38 11.63
N LEU A 361 15.93 -19.50 10.32
CA LEU A 361 17.22 -19.79 9.67
C LEU A 361 18.29 -18.75 10.01
N CYS A 362 17.96 -17.45 9.95
CA CYS A 362 18.91 -16.37 10.26
C CYS A 362 19.31 -16.32 11.75
N THR A 363 18.52 -16.90 12.65
CA THR A 363 18.80 -16.91 14.10
C THR A 363 19.53 -18.17 14.58
N GLN A 364 19.69 -19.18 13.72
CA GLN A 364 20.46 -20.38 14.05
C GLN A 364 21.95 -20.03 14.10
N THR A 365 22.65 -20.50 15.13
CA THR A 365 24.12 -20.48 15.14
C THR A 365 24.62 -21.35 14.00
N PRO A 366 25.65 -20.92 13.23
CA PRO A 366 26.29 -21.78 12.24
C PRO A 366 26.66 -23.12 12.88
N ASP A 367 26.42 -24.21 12.17
CA ASP A 367 26.82 -25.55 12.62
C ASP A 367 28.34 -25.56 12.84
N PRO A 368 28.84 -25.80 14.06
CA PRO A 368 30.28 -25.78 14.34
C PRO A 368 31.07 -26.84 13.55
N ALA A 369 30.39 -27.75 12.85
CA ALA A 369 30.98 -28.76 11.97
C ALA A 369 31.16 -28.31 10.50
N LYS A 370 30.87 -27.06 10.13
CA LYS A 370 31.11 -26.52 8.77
C LYS A 370 31.85 -25.19 8.74
#